data_AF-X0ZQ05-F1
#
_entry.id   AF-X0ZQ05-F1
#
_cell.length_a   1.000
_cell.length_b   1.000
_cell.length_c   1.000
_cell.angle_alpha   90.00
_cell.angle_beta   90.00
_cell.angle_gamma   90.00
#
_symmetry.space_group_name_H-M   'P 1'
#
loop_
_entity.id
_entity.type
_entity.pdbx_description
1 polymer ?
#
loop_
_entity_poly.entity_id
_entity_poly.type
_entity_poly.pdbx_seq_one_letter_code
_entity_poly.pdbx_strand_id
1 'polypeptide(L)'
;MKPSDFCKKHPWTSVMKNAEHEVIAANVMVILKRTQDIFRPLKWDEYKQERLKDNNFSDRERLYFNNVIGYFKSEDTARLFSPEWKNI
;
A
#
# COMPACT_ATOMS: atom_id res chain seq x y z
N MET A 1 4.43 -14.18 -4.55
CA MET A 1 5.07 -12.86 -4.81
C MET A 1 5.28 -12.13 -3.50
N LYS A 2 6.12 -11.10 -3.50
CA LYS A 2 6.44 -10.28 -2.33
C LYS A 2 6.07 -8.82 -2.58
N PRO A 3 5.88 -7.98 -1.54
CA PRO A 3 5.53 -6.57 -1.70
C PRO A 3 6.42 -5.80 -2.69
N SER A 4 7.72 -6.11 -2.74
CA SER A 4 8.63 -5.50 -3.71
C SER A 4 8.33 -5.81 -5.19
N ASP A 5 7.64 -6.90 -5.50
CA ASP A 5 7.13 -7.15 -6.86
C ASP A 5 6.02 -6.16 -7.22
N PHE A 6 5.14 -5.86 -6.27
CA PHE A 6 4.06 -4.89 -6.43
C PHE A 6 4.58 -3.45 -6.59
N CYS A 7 5.76 -3.13 -6.05
CA CYS A 7 6.41 -1.84 -6.25
C CYS A 7 6.88 -1.58 -7.70
N LYS A 8 6.88 -2.59 -8.58
CA LYS A 8 7.32 -2.45 -9.99
C LYS A 8 6.27 -1.76 -10.86
N LYS A 9 5.00 -1.72 -10.44
CA LYS A 9 3.91 -1.03 -11.13
C LYS A 9 3.03 -0.28 -10.15
N HIS A 10 2.51 0.85 -10.58
CA HIS A 10 1.55 1.60 -9.78
C HIS A 10 0.17 0.91 -9.78
N PRO A 11 -0.59 0.98 -8.68
CA PRO A 11 -1.93 0.38 -8.58
C PRO A 11 -3.02 1.25 -9.23
N TRP A 12 -2.81 1.71 -10.46
CA TRP A 12 -3.78 2.58 -11.14
C TRP A 12 -5.13 1.89 -11.35
N THR A 13 -6.19 2.68 -11.50
CA THR A 13 -7.54 2.19 -11.76
C THR A 13 -8.02 1.25 -10.64
N SER A 14 -7.66 1.57 -9.40
CA SER A 14 -8.01 0.76 -8.23
C SER A 14 -9.53 0.65 -8.05
N VAL A 15 -9.95 -0.36 -7.29
CA VAL A 15 -11.35 -0.56 -6.92
C VAL A 15 -11.98 0.65 -6.21
N MET A 16 -11.16 1.49 -5.58
CA MET A 16 -11.58 2.72 -4.90
C MET A 16 -11.83 3.88 -5.88
N LYS A 17 -11.32 3.80 -7.11
CA LYS A 17 -11.41 4.85 -8.16
C LYS A 17 -11.00 6.24 -7.66
N ASN A 18 -9.97 6.30 -6.83
CA ASN A 18 -9.49 7.53 -6.22
C ASN A 18 -7.96 7.49 -6.09
N ALA A 19 -7.30 8.56 -6.56
CA ALA A 19 -5.86 8.62 -6.67
C ALA A 19 -5.16 8.60 -5.31
N GLU A 20 -5.73 9.20 -4.27
CA GLU A 20 -5.15 9.18 -2.93
C GLU A 20 -5.10 7.74 -2.38
N HIS A 21 -6.13 6.93 -2.57
CA HIS A 21 -6.11 5.52 -2.18
C HIS A 21 -5.00 4.74 -2.91
N GLU A 22 -4.76 5.04 -4.18
CA GLU A 22 -3.70 4.41 -5.00
C GLU A 22 -2.31 4.78 -4.52
N VAL A 23 -2.10 6.06 -4.18
CA VAL A 23 -0.85 6.54 -3.59
C VAL A 23 -0.60 5.86 -2.25
N ILE A 24 -1.61 5.76 -1.38
CA ILE A 24 -1.44 5.06 -0.10
C ILE A 24 -1.16 3.57 -0.29
N ALA A 25 -1.82 2.90 -1.24
CA ALA A 25 -1.54 1.51 -1.55
C ALA A 25 -0.08 1.30 -1.99
N ALA A 26 0.42 2.17 -2.87
CA ALA A 26 1.83 2.14 -3.28
C ALA A 26 2.77 2.36 -2.09
N ASN A 27 2.46 3.33 -1.23
CA ASN A 27 3.24 3.61 -0.01
C ASN A 27 3.27 2.40 0.94
N VAL A 28 2.15 1.70 1.13
CA VAL A 28 2.10 0.48 1.95
C VAL A 28 3.05 -0.59 1.39
N MET A 29 3.04 -0.83 0.08
CA MET A 29 3.97 -1.81 -0.53
C MET A 29 5.44 -1.42 -0.33
N VAL A 30 5.77 -0.14 -0.47
CA VAL A 30 7.13 0.38 -0.23
C VAL A 30 7.55 0.15 1.23
N ILE A 31 6.66 0.37 2.19
CA ILE A 31 6.93 0.17 3.62
C ILE A 31 7.10 -1.32 3.95
N LEU A 32 6.23 -2.18 3.42
CA LEU A 32 6.35 -3.62 3.59
C LEU A 32 7.67 -4.13 3.01
N LYS A 33 8.05 -3.68 1.79
CA LYS A 33 9.37 -3.94 1.19
C LYS A 33 10.52 -3.51 2.09
N ARG A 34 10.46 -2.31 2.68
CA ARG A 34 11.55 -1.74 3.49
C ARG A 34 11.77 -2.49 4.80
N THR A 35 10.70 -2.94 5.44
CA THR A 35 10.78 -3.55 6.77
C THR A 35 11.20 -5.02 6.71
N GLN A 36 10.50 -5.83 5.91
CA GLN A 36 10.72 -7.29 5.86
C GLN A 36 10.40 -7.93 4.50
N ASP A 37 9.80 -7.18 3.56
CA ASP A 37 9.34 -7.65 2.25
C ASP A 37 8.36 -8.84 2.34
N ILE A 38 7.47 -8.81 3.33
CA ILE A 38 6.39 -9.78 3.51
C ILE A 38 5.03 -9.09 3.62
N PHE A 39 3.97 -9.77 3.18
CA PHE A 39 2.61 -9.33 3.44
C PHE A 39 2.25 -9.56 4.91
N ARG A 40 1.79 -8.50 5.56
CA ARG A 40 1.31 -8.54 6.94
C ARG A 40 0.41 -7.34 7.20
N PRO A 41 -0.45 -7.40 8.23
CA PRO A 41 -1.17 -6.23 8.69
C PRO A 41 -0.18 -5.13 9.09
N LEU A 42 -0.20 -4.01 8.37
CA LEU A 42 0.52 -2.79 8.75
C LEU A 42 -0.39 -1.97 9.67
N LYS A 43 0.12 -1.54 10.82
CA LYS A 43 -0.64 -0.66 11.73
C LYS A 43 -0.47 0.80 11.31
N TRP A 44 -1.44 1.65 11.64
CA TRP A 44 -1.36 3.08 11.33
C TRP A 44 -0.10 3.74 11.95
N ASP A 45 0.21 3.45 13.21
CA ASP A 45 1.37 4.04 13.87
C ASP A 45 2.68 3.65 13.17
N GLU A 46 2.77 2.40 12.73
CA GLU A 46 3.91 1.92 11.95
C GLU A 46 4.00 2.59 10.58
N TYR A 47 2.86 2.69 9.87
CA TYR A 47 2.77 3.41 8.60
C TYR A 47 3.25 4.86 8.76
N LYS A 48 2.76 5.57 9.79
CA LYS A 48 3.16 6.94 10.10
C LYS A 48 4.66 7.05 10.37
N GLN A 49 5.22 6.19 11.20
CA GLN A 49 6.66 6.21 11.51
C GLN A 49 7.53 6.00 10.27
N GLU A 50 7.15 5.09 9.38
CA GLU A 50 7.91 4.86 8.14
C GLU A 50 7.75 5.99 7.13
N ARG A 51 6.56 6.60 7.03
CA ARG A 51 6.29 7.74 6.13
C ARG A 51 6.97 9.02 6.58
N LEU A 52 7.12 9.24 7.88
CA LEU A 52 7.86 10.39 8.41
C LEU A 52 9.32 10.39 7.93
N LYS A 53 9.90 9.21 7.64
CA LYS A 53 11.26 9.10 7.06
C LYS A 53 11.34 9.61 5.63
N ASP A 54 10.21 9.67 4.91
CA ASP A 54 10.15 10.11 3.52
C ASP A 54 9.97 11.65 3.39
N ASN A 55 9.89 12.39 4.50
CA ASN A 55 9.72 13.85 4.56
C ASN A 55 8.52 14.42 3.77
N ASN A 56 7.54 13.59 3.39
CA ASN A 56 6.36 13.99 2.63
C ASN A 56 5.09 13.33 3.18
N PHE A 57 4.92 13.34 4.51
CA PHE A 57 3.78 12.72 5.19
C PHE A 57 2.71 13.76 5.57
N SER A 58 1.44 13.37 5.46
CA SER A 58 0.32 14.14 6.01
C SER A 58 -0.60 13.25 6.84
N ASP A 59 -1.08 13.72 8.00
CA ASP A 59 -2.09 12.98 8.78
C ASP A 59 -3.42 12.79 8.02
N ARG A 60 -3.67 13.53 6.93
CA ARG A 60 -4.80 13.29 6.01
C ARG A 60 -4.74 11.92 5.34
N GLU A 61 -3.55 11.32 5.22
CA GLU A 61 -3.35 9.97 4.69
C GLU A 61 -4.12 8.90 5.49
N ARG A 62 -4.45 9.17 6.77
CA ARG A 62 -5.14 8.20 7.66
C ARG A 62 -6.49 7.73 7.13
N LEU A 63 -7.26 8.65 6.55
CA LEU A 63 -8.58 8.34 6.00
C LEU A 63 -8.46 7.27 4.91
N TYR A 64 -7.54 7.49 3.97
CA TYR A 64 -7.28 6.61 2.85
C TYR A 64 -6.63 5.29 3.29
N PHE A 65 -5.69 5.35 4.24
CA PHE A 65 -5.05 4.17 4.82
C PHE A 65 -6.07 3.17 5.38
N ASN A 66 -7.01 3.64 6.19
CA ASN A 66 -8.02 2.79 6.81
C ASN A 66 -8.88 2.06 5.76
N ASN A 67 -9.12 2.68 4.61
CA ASN A 67 -9.92 2.10 3.54
C ASN A 67 -9.16 1.04 2.73
N VAL A 68 -7.84 1.19 2.57
CA VAL A 68 -7.05 0.27 1.72
C VAL A 68 -6.33 -0.84 2.48
N ILE A 69 -6.03 -0.67 3.77
CA ILE A 69 -5.11 -1.56 4.48
C ILE A 69 -5.57 -3.03 4.52
N GLY A 70 -6.89 -3.26 4.47
CA GLY A 70 -7.47 -4.61 4.43
C GLY A 70 -7.05 -5.45 3.21
N TYR A 71 -6.60 -4.80 2.13
CA TYR A 71 -6.12 -5.47 0.92
C TYR A 71 -4.69 -5.98 1.04
N PHE A 72 -3.89 -5.53 2.01
CA PHE A 72 -2.42 -5.76 2.01
C PHE A 72 -1.94 -6.77 3.07
N LYS A 73 -2.83 -7.68 3.48
CA LYS A 73 -2.53 -8.79 4.41
C LYS A 73 -1.98 -10.04 3.74
N SER A 74 -2.24 -10.23 2.44
CA SER A 74 -1.70 -11.31 1.62
C SER A 74 -1.55 -10.86 0.16
N GLU A 75 -0.84 -11.68 -0.63
CA GLU A 75 -0.72 -11.48 -2.08
C GLU A 75 -2.09 -11.48 -2.77
N ASP A 76 -2.93 -12.48 -2.47
CA ASP A 76 -4.23 -12.63 -3.12
C ASP A 76 -5.11 -11.39 -2.94
N THR A 77 -5.14 -10.83 -1.73
CA THR A 77 -5.93 -9.63 -1.48
C THR A 77 -5.30 -8.39 -2.11
N ALA A 78 -3.98 -8.32 -2.25
CA ALA A 78 -3.32 -7.20 -2.91
C ALA A 78 -3.68 -7.15 -4.41
N ARG A 79 -3.79 -8.31 -5.07
CA ARG A 79 -4.22 -8.42 -6.47
C ARG A 79 -5.66 -7.97 -6.71
N LEU A 80 -6.51 -8.00 -5.68
CA LEU A 80 -7.89 -7.51 -5.78
C LEU A 80 -7.98 -5.98 -5.79
N PHE A 81 -6.94 -5.27 -5.33
CA PHE A 81 -6.99 -3.83 -5.17
C PHE A 81 -6.99 -3.06 -6.50
N SER A 82 -6.20 -3.51 -7.48
CA SER A 82 -6.07 -2.85 -8.78
C SER A 82 -5.91 -3.87 -9.91
N PRO A 83 -6.52 -3.64 -11.09
CA PRO A 83 -6.29 -4.46 -12.29
C PRO A 83 -4.81 -4.54 -12.69
N GLU A 84 -4.04 -3.46 -12.51
CA GLU A 84 -2.60 -3.43 -12.82
C GLU A 84 -1.81 -4.44 -11.99
N TRP A 85 -2.27 -4.66 -10.75
CA TRP A 85 -1.68 -5.60 -9.80
C TRP A 85 -2.15 -7.04 -9.97
N LYS A 86 -3.22 -7.30 -10.73
CA LYS A 86 -3.66 -8.68 -11.03
C LYS A 86 -2.59 -9.48 -11.76
N ASN A 87 -1.80 -8.83 -12.61
CA ASN A 87 -0.80 -9.46 -13.50
C ASN A 87 0.64 -9.15 -13.11
N ILE A 88 0.90 -8.77 -11.85
CA ILE A 88 2.26 -8.69 -11.30
C ILE A 88 2.78 -10.08 -11.01
#